data_AF-A0A2E1BRT4-F1
#
_entry.id   AF-A0A2E1BRT4-F1
#
_cell.length_a   1.000
_cell.length_b   1.000
_cell.length_c   1.000
_cell.angle_alpha   90.00
_cell.angle_beta   90.00
_cell.angle_gamma   90.00
#
_symmetry.space_group_name_H-M   'P 1'
#
loop_
_entity.id
_entity.type
_entity.pdbx_description
1 polymer ?
#
loop_
_entity_poly.entity_id
_entity_poly.type
_entity_poly.pdbx_seq_one_letter_code
_entity_poly.pdbx_strand_id
1 'polypeptide(L)'
;MQKEIENLKELIVNDYQNWTSRSAYSDEERDKERVAEFASKIEVSEGQKYIKIISDRSVWGFIVKTETDKLFQKGDILKPAGWAAPARNKPRGNVFEMLGGKGTGWVRWTGPQYLR
;
A
#
# COMPACT_ATOMS: atom_id res chain seq x y z
N MET A 1 -14.44 3.52 1.09
CA MET A 1 -13.02 3.93 1.10
C MET A 1 -12.30 3.45 2.35
N GLN A 2 -12.82 3.67 3.57
CA GLN A 2 -12.15 3.22 4.80
C GLN A 2 -11.87 1.72 4.81
N LYS A 3 -12.88 0.89 4.51
CA LYS A 3 -12.73 -0.57 4.45
C LYS A 3 -11.65 -0.99 3.47
N GLU A 4 -11.60 -0.36 2.30
CA GLU A 4 -10.62 -0.68 1.26
C GLU A 4 -9.20 -0.25 1.66
N ILE A 5 -9.05 0.83 2.44
CA ILE A 5 -7.77 1.23 3.03
C ILE A 5 -7.32 0.21 4.07
N GLU A 6 -8.20 -0.28 4.95
CA GLU A 6 -7.83 -1.33 5.92
C GLU A 6 -7.42 -2.62 5.21
N ASN A 7 -8.17 -3.04 4.18
CA ASN A 7 -7.78 -4.19 3.36
C ASN A 7 -6.40 -3.98 2.70
N LEU A 8 -6.11 -2.77 2.20
CA LEU A 8 -4.80 -2.46 1.64
C LEU A 8 -3.71 -2.56 2.70
N LYS A 9 -3.92 -2.05 3.91
CA LYS A 9 -2.98 -2.17 5.03
C LYS A 9 -2.71 -3.64 5.35
N GLU A 10 -3.75 -4.46 5.43
CA GLU A 10 -3.62 -5.90 5.64
C GLU A 10 -2.79 -6.56 4.53
N LEU A 11 -3.02 -6.22 3.26
CA LEU A 11 -2.23 -6.76 2.15
C LEU A 11 -0.74 -6.36 2.23
N ILE A 12 -0.45 -5.12 2.63
CA ILE A 12 0.92 -4.63 2.83
C ILE A 12 1.60 -5.41 3.97
N VAL A 13 0.91 -5.61 5.09
CA VAL A 13 1.41 -6.38 6.24
C VAL A 13 1.61 -7.85 5.88
N ASN A 14 0.66 -8.46 5.17
CA ASN A 14 0.76 -9.85 4.72
C ASN A 14 1.95 -10.06 3.78
N ASP A 15 2.24 -9.13 2.87
CA ASP A 15 3.44 -9.20 2.01
C ASP A 15 4.73 -9.08 2.85
N TYR A 16 4.76 -8.24 3.88
CA TYR A 16 5.89 -8.14 4.80
C TYR A 16 6.10 -9.41 5.63
N GLN A 17 5.02 -10.00 6.15
CA GLN A 17 5.06 -11.27 6.88
C GLN A 17 5.60 -12.39 5.98
N ASN A 18 5.12 -12.47 4.73
CA ASN A 18 5.60 -13.44 3.75
C ASN A 18 7.07 -13.23 3.39
N TRP A 19 7.55 -11.99 3.37
CA TRP A 19 8.96 -11.68 3.14
C TRP A 19 9.82 -12.09 4.34
N THR A 20 9.35 -11.79 5.56
CA THR A 20 10.06 -12.07 6.82
C THR A 20 10.21 -13.57 7.05
N SER A 21 9.15 -14.35 6.83
CA SER A 21 9.14 -15.81 7.04
C SER A 21 10.07 -16.59 6.09
N ARG A 22 10.46 -15.99 4.96
CA ARG A 22 11.39 -16.59 3.98
C ARG A 22 12.87 -16.39 4.35
N SER A 23 13.16 -15.62 5.39
CA SER A 23 14.52 -15.41 5.87
C SER A 23 15.13 -16.71 6.39
N ALA A 24 16.41 -16.95 6.12
CA ALA A 24 17.17 -18.06 6.72
C ALA A 24 17.36 -17.91 8.25
N TYR A 25 17.07 -16.72 8.79
CA TYR A 25 17.09 -16.38 10.21
C TYR A 25 15.69 -16.15 10.77
N SER A 26 14.66 -16.73 10.14
CA SER A 26 13.29 -16.63 10.65
C SER A 26 13.18 -17.30 12.01
N ASP A 27 12.46 -16.65 12.90
CA ASP A 27 12.17 -17.09 14.25
C ASP A 27 10.74 -16.67 14.56
N GLU A 28 9.88 -17.62 14.89
CA GLU A 28 8.43 -17.39 14.89
C GLU A 28 8.00 -16.27 15.85
N GLU A 29 8.62 -16.20 17.03
CA GLU A 29 8.29 -15.21 18.05
C GLU A 29 8.79 -13.82 17.63
N ARG A 30 10.05 -13.74 17.20
CA ARG A 30 10.65 -12.48 16.74
C ARG A 30 10.01 -11.96 15.46
N ASP A 31 9.56 -12.84 14.57
CA ASP A 31 8.91 -12.46 13.33
C ASP A 31 7.50 -11.92 13.58
N LYS A 32 6.75 -12.48 14.54
CA LYS A 32 5.47 -11.91 14.99
C LYS A 32 5.66 -10.50 15.56
N GLU A 33 6.69 -10.30 16.39
CA GLU A 33 7.01 -8.98 16.94
C GLU A 33 7.32 -7.96 15.84
N ARG A 34 8.18 -8.32 14.87
CA ARG A 34 8.53 -7.46 13.73
C ARG A 34 7.34 -7.12 12.86
N VAL A 35 6.47 -8.09 12.57
CA VAL A 35 5.25 -7.87 11.78
C VAL A 35 4.30 -6.93 12.51
N ALA A 36 4.13 -7.10 13.82
CA ALA A 36 3.32 -6.20 14.64
C ALA A 36 3.91 -4.78 14.70
N GLU A 37 5.22 -4.65 14.88
CA GLU A 37 5.92 -3.36 14.85
C GLU A 37 5.74 -2.67 13.49
N PHE A 38 5.94 -3.41 12.39
CA PHE A 38 5.74 -2.91 11.04
C PHE A 38 4.30 -2.44 10.81
N ALA A 39 3.31 -3.24 11.19
CA ALA A 39 1.90 -2.88 11.06
C ALA A 39 1.54 -1.61 11.85
N SER A 40 2.12 -1.44 13.05
CA SER A 40 1.89 -0.26 13.89
C SER A 40 2.43 1.04 13.26
N LYS A 41 3.42 0.93 12.38
CA LYS A 41 4.08 2.03 11.66
C LYS A 41 3.44 2.36 10.32
N ILE A 42 2.33 1.71 9.97
CA ILE A 42 1.57 2.07 8.77
C ILE A 42 0.58 3.16 9.12
N GLU A 43 0.81 4.35 8.57
CA GLU A 43 -0.02 5.52 8.82
C GLU A 43 -0.81 5.92 7.57
N VAL A 44 -2.00 6.48 7.79
CA VAL A 44 -2.88 7.00 6.75
C VAL A 44 -3.03 8.50 6.96
N SER A 45 -2.65 9.28 5.95
CA SER A 45 -2.75 10.74 5.97
C SER A 45 -3.67 11.20 4.85
N GLU A 46 -4.82 11.76 5.23
CA GLU A 46 -5.84 12.20 4.29
C GLU A 46 -5.59 13.64 3.82
N GLY A 47 -5.47 13.82 2.51
CA GLY A 47 -5.45 15.13 1.85
C GLY A 47 -6.73 15.42 1.08
N GLN A 48 -6.75 16.54 0.35
CA GLN A 48 -7.90 16.88 -0.50
C GLN A 48 -8.05 15.91 -1.68
N LYS A 49 -6.97 15.72 -2.45
CA LYS A 49 -6.99 14.93 -3.68
C LYS A 49 -6.56 13.48 -3.49
N TYR A 50 -5.70 13.25 -2.52
CA TYR A 50 -5.05 11.96 -2.29
C TYR A 50 -5.15 11.56 -0.82
N ILE A 51 -5.25 10.26 -0.60
CA ILE A 51 -4.96 9.64 0.69
C ILE A 51 -3.57 9.04 0.58
N LYS A 52 -2.67 9.47 1.46
CA LYS A 52 -1.27 9.04 1.48
C LYS A 52 -1.12 7.90 2.48
N ILE A 53 -0.48 6.82 2.06
CA ILE A 53 -0.08 5.70 2.92
C ILE A 53 1.41 5.85 3.21
N ILE A 54 1.77 5.86 4.49
CA ILE A 54 3.14 5.97 4.99
C ILE A 54 3.50 4.63 5.63
N SER A 55 4.72 4.16 5.38
CA SER A 55 5.31 3.00 6.05
C SER A 55 6.59 3.44 6.73
N ASP A 56 6.57 3.50 8.06
CA ASP A 56 7.64 4.03 8.90
C ASP A 56 8.05 5.45 8.46
N ARG A 57 9.23 5.63 7.86
CA ARG A 57 9.75 6.95 7.45
C ARG A 57 9.60 7.24 5.96
N SER A 58 8.88 6.40 5.21
CA SER A 58 8.76 6.51 3.75
C SER A 58 7.31 6.49 3.30
N VAL A 59 7.03 7.18 2.19
CA VAL A 59 5.71 7.08 1.55
C VAL A 59 5.62 5.76 0.82
N TRP A 60 4.62 4.95 1.16
CA TRP A 60 4.32 3.72 0.44
C TRP A 60 3.63 4.04 -0.89
N GLY A 61 2.59 4.88 -0.87
CA GLY A 61 1.80 5.21 -2.04
C GLY A 61 0.70 6.22 -1.78
N PHE A 62 -0.01 6.57 -2.86
CA PHE A 62 -1.15 7.49 -2.80
C PHE A 62 -2.37 6.85 -3.43
N ILE A 63 -3.53 7.01 -2.79
CA ILE A 63 -4.84 6.60 -3.31
C ILE A 63 -5.57 7.85 -3.79
N VAL A 64 -6.09 7.84 -5.01
CA VAL A 64 -6.90 8.93 -5.56
C VAL A 64 -8.22 8.99 -4.80
N LYS A 65 -8.50 10.13 -4.15
CA LYS A 65 -9.72 10.34 -3.35
C LYS A 65 -10.84 10.98 -4.16
N THR A 66 -10.48 11.84 -5.10
CA THR A 66 -11.43 12.62 -5.91
C THR A 66 -11.97 11.84 -7.10
N GLU A 67 -13.16 12.21 -7.56
CA GLU A 67 -13.78 11.72 -8.81
C GLU A 67 -13.51 12.65 -9.99
N THR A 68 -12.93 13.84 -9.74
CA THR A 68 -12.72 14.89 -10.74
C THR A 68 -11.31 14.88 -11.35
N ASP A 69 -10.51 13.84 -11.10
CA ASP A 69 -9.19 13.73 -11.70
C ASP A 69 -9.30 13.37 -13.19
N LYS A 70 -8.55 14.07 -14.04
CA LYS A 70 -8.60 13.90 -15.50
C LYS A 70 -7.95 12.61 -16.01
N LEU A 71 -7.04 12.02 -15.22
CA LEU A 71 -6.21 10.88 -15.64
C LEU A 71 -6.48 9.60 -14.85
N PHE A 72 -7.03 9.74 -13.64
CA PHE A 72 -7.15 8.64 -12.70
C PHE A 72 -8.56 8.58 -12.13
N GLN A 73 -8.98 7.37 -11.78
CA GLN A 73 -10.26 7.14 -11.14
C GLN A 73 -10.11 7.17 -9.62
N LYS A 74 -11.20 7.45 -8.92
CA LYS A 74 -11.25 7.31 -7.46
C LYS A 74 -10.86 5.89 -7.08
N GLY A 75 -9.98 5.78 -6.10
CA GLY A 75 -9.42 4.51 -5.64
C GLY A 75 -8.15 4.07 -6.37
N ASP A 76 -7.74 4.73 -7.45
CA ASP A 76 -6.49 4.38 -8.13
C ASP A 76 -5.29 4.58 -7.21
N ILE A 77 -4.39 3.61 -7.19
CA ILE A 77 -3.14 3.66 -6.44
C ILE A 77 -2.03 4.14 -7.34
N LEU A 78 -1.29 5.11 -6.85
CA LEU A 78 -0.16 5.72 -7.53
C LEU A 78 1.12 5.52 -6.71
N LYS A 79 2.22 5.28 -7.44
CA LYS A 79 3.57 5.24 -6.86
C LYS A 79 3.96 6.64 -6.36
N PRO A 80 4.67 6.79 -5.23
CA PRO A 80 5.23 8.08 -4.82
C PRO A 80 6.28 8.59 -5.83
N ALA A 81 6.21 9.89 -6.15
CA ALA A 81 7.32 10.63 -6.79
C ALA A 81 8.14 11.42 -5.76
N GLY A 82 7.57 11.64 -4.57
CA GLY A 82 8.20 12.24 -3.41
C GLY A 82 7.24 12.18 -2.21
N TRP A 83 7.57 12.90 -1.14
CA TRP A 83 6.78 12.91 0.09
C TRP A 83 5.36 13.47 -0.09
N ALA A 84 5.23 14.52 -0.90
CA ALA A 84 4.00 15.30 -1.05
C ALA A 84 3.10 14.85 -2.21
N ALA A 85 3.64 14.14 -3.21
CA ALA A 85 2.92 13.89 -4.45
C ALA A 85 3.26 12.53 -5.12
N PRO A 86 2.27 11.91 -5.79
CA PRO A 86 2.49 10.72 -6.59
C PRO A 86 3.09 11.02 -7.97
N ALA A 87 3.69 9.98 -8.56
CA ALA A 87 3.97 9.94 -9.99
C ALA A 87 2.65 9.79 -10.77
N ARG A 88 2.38 10.72 -11.69
CA ARG A 88 1.14 10.77 -12.47
C ARG A 88 1.28 10.15 -13.86
N ASN A 89 1.97 9.01 -13.94
CA ASN A 89 2.18 8.30 -15.21
C ASN A 89 1.16 7.18 -15.46
N LYS A 90 0.92 6.31 -14.47
CA LYS A 90 -0.01 5.17 -14.61
C LYS A 90 -0.49 4.68 -13.23
N PRO A 91 -1.75 4.27 -13.08
CA PRO A 91 -2.21 3.57 -11.88
C PRO A 91 -1.51 2.22 -11.71
N ARG A 92 -1.33 1.81 -10.46
CA ARG A 92 -0.71 0.54 -10.03
C ARG A 92 -1.73 -0.55 -9.69
N GLY A 93 -2.99 -0.15 -9.64
CA GLY A 93 -4.14 -0.94 -9.21
C GLY A 93 -5.20 0.02 -8.69
N ASN A 94 -6.35 -0.53 -8.30
CA ASN A 94 -7.42 0.24 -7.68
C ASN A 94 -7.87 -0.44 -6.39
N VAL A 95 -8.06 0.33 -5.31
CA VAL A 95 -8.42 -0.20 -3.98
C VAL A 95 -9.76 -0.94 -3.96
N PHE A 96 -10.67 -0.64 -4.89
CA PHE A 96 -11.98 -1.29 -4.99
C PHE A 96 -11.91 -2.65 -5.70
N GLU A 97 -10.85 -2.92 -6.48
CA GLU A 97 -10.69 -4.18 -7.23
C GLU A 97 -9.98 -5.28 -6.42
N MET A 98 -9.48 -4.94 -5.22
CA MET A 98 -8.65 -5.79 -4.36
C MET A 98 -9.35 -7.06 -3.82
N LEU A 99 -10.68 -7.08 -3.80
CA LEU A 99 -11.47 -8.14 -3.14
C LEU A 99 -11.98 -9.25 -4.07
N GLY A 100 -11.67 -9.20 -5.37
CA GLY A 100 -12.27 -10.08 -6.38
C GLY A 100 -11.43 -11.27 -6.83
N GLY A 101 -10.37 -11.66 -6.10
CA GLY A 101 -9.43 -12.70 -6.56
C GLY A 101 -8.57 -12.28 -7.77
N LYS A 102 -8.68 -11.02 -8.21
CA LYS A 102 -7.87 -10.44 -9.28
C LYS A 102 -6.66 -9.73 -8.67
N GLY A 103 -5.57 -10.48 -8.55
CA GLY A 103 -4.21 -9.95 -8.53
C GLY A 103 -3.89 -8.95 -7.41
N THR A 104 -3.65 -9.45 -6.20
CA THR A 104 -2.87 -8.73 -5.17
C THR A 104 -1.37 -8.69 -5.51
N GLY A 105 -0.95 -9.30 -6.61
CA GLY A 105 0.44 -9.46 -7.01
C GLY A 105 1.21 -8.16 -7.25
N TRP A 106 0.52 -7.01 -7.35
CA TRP A 106 1.14 -5.68 -7.46
C TRP A 106 1.38 -5.01 -6.10
N VAL A 107 0.81 -5.49 -4.99
CA VAL A 107 1.08 -4.96 -3.64
C VAL A 107 2.40 -5.57 -3.15
N ARG A 108 3.34 -4.71 -2.75
CA ARG A 108 4.52 -5.10 -1.96
C ARG A 108 4.58 -4.27 -0.70
N TRP A 109 5.19 -4.82 0.35
CA TRP A 109 5.41 -4.08 1.59
C TRP A 109 6.29 -2.82 1.37
N THR A 110 7.15 -2.85 0.36
CA THR A 110 8.02 -1.71 -0.03
C THR A 110 7.34 -0.68 -0.93
N GLY A 111 6.11 -0.90 -1.38
CA GLY A 111 5.39 0.01 -2.27
C GLY A 111 4.55 -0.70 -3.34
N PRO A 112 3.72 0.04 -4.09
CA PRO A 112 2.95 -0.52 -5.19
C PRO A 112 3.87 -0.82 -6.39
N GLN A 113 3.82 -2.06 -6.87
CA GLN A 113 4.65 -2.55 -7.97
C GLN A 113 4.22 -1.93 -9.30
N TYR A 114 5.19 -1.78 -10.22
CA TYR A 114 4.91 -1.47 -11.61
C TYR A 114 4.20 -2.67 -12.27
N LEU A 115 3.18 -2.41 -13.08
CA LEU A 115 2.48 -3.44 -13.86
C LEU A 115 3.50 -4.11 -14.80
N ARG A 116 3.68 -5.44 -14.69
CA ARG A 116 4.41 -6.24 -15.68
C ARG A 116 3.56 -6.44 -16.92
#